data_AF-A0A7Y2QCC0-F1
#
_entry.id   AF-A0A7Y2QCC0-F1
#
_cell.length_a   1.000
_cell.length_b   1.000
_cell.length_c   1.000
_cell.angle_alpha   90.00
_cell.angle_beta   90.00
_cell.angle_gamma   90.00
#
_symmetry.space_group_name_H-M   'P 1'
#
loop_
_entity.id
_entity.type
_entity.pdbx_description
1 polymer ?
#
loop_
_entity_poly.entity_id
_entity_poly.type
_entity_poly.pdbx_seq_one_letter_code
_entity_poly.pdbx_strand_id
1 'polypeptide(L)'
;ITTQCLGIGNGRFGHPEQDRAISIREAAILQSFPADFEFVAPGERVNQLRLARQIGNAVPVRLGEAVARSIKRHLENHVQA
;
A
#
# COMPACT_ATOMS: atom_id res chain seq x y z
N ILE A 1 -4.83 4.80 2.82
CA ILE A 1 -3.96 4.94 4.01
C ILE A 1 -3.14 6.23 3.86
N THR A 2 -2.73 6.89 4.94
CA THR A 2 -1.89 8.10 4.86
C THR A 2 -0.48 7.85 5.39
N THR A 3 0.43 8.81 5.19
CA THR A 3 1.87 8.69 5.51
C THR A 3 2.20 8.58 6.99
N GLN A 4 1.27 8.94 7.87
CA GLN A 4 1.45 8.95 9.32
C GLN A 4 0.52 7.96 10.05
N CYS A 5 0.13 6.89 9.36
CA CYS A 5 -0.82 5.89 9.84
C CYS A 5 -0.37 5.06 11.06
N LEU A 6 0.87 5.21 11.52
CA LEU A 6 1.37 4.58 12.75
C LEU A 6 1.04 5.41 14.01
N GLY A 7 0.52 6.63 13.85
CA GLY A 7 0.10 7.48 14.96
C GLY A 7 -1.41 7.49 15.15
N ILE A 8 -1.88 7.16 16.34
CA ILE A 8 -3.32 7.18 16.69
C ILE A 8 -3.91 8.59 16.56
N GLY A 9 -3.13 9.64 16.88
CA GLY A 9 -3.58 11.03 16.76
C GLY A 9 -3.75 11.56 15.33
N ASN A 10 -3.29 10.81 14.32
CA ASN A 10 -3.28 11.26 12.92
C ASN A 10 -4.50 10.82 12.11
N GLY A 11 -5.53 10.26 12.77
CA GLY A 11 -6.75 9.77 12.14
C GLY A 11 -7.28 8.52 12.83
N ARG A 12 -8.20 7.82 12.16
CA ARG A 12 -8.78 6.56 12.66
C ARG A 12 -7.86 5.37 12.36
N PHE A 13 -6.66 5.40 12.92
CA PHE A 13 -5.62 4.39 12.71
C PHE A 13 -5.38 3.49 13.93
N GLY A 14 -6.29 3.47 14.91
CA GLY A 14 -6.27 2.49 15.99
C GLY A 14 -6.57 1.09 15.47
N HIS A 15 -5.91 0.07 16.02
CA HIS A 15 -6.29 -1.32 15.79
C HIS A 15 -7.66 -1.57 16.45
N PRO A 16 -8.59 -2.32 15.82
CA PRO A 16 -9.97 -2.45 16.32
C PRO A 16 -10.07 -3.11 17.70
N GLU A 17 -9.11 -3.98 18.04
CA GLU A 17 -9.16 -4.81 19.25
C GLU A 17 -7.93 -4.64 20.16
N GLN A 18 -6.88 -3.98 19.71
CA GLN A 18 -5.60 -3.90 20.43
C GLN A 18 -5.29 -2.44 20.73
N ASP A 19 -4.74 -2.17 21.92
CA ASP A 19 -4.41 -0.81 22.39
C ASP A 19 -3.14 -0.25 21.70
N ARG A 20 -3.17 -0.18 20.38
CA ARG A 20 -2.09 0.32 19.53
C ARG A 20 -2.63 0.90 18.21
N ALA A 21 -1.79 1.63 17.48
CA ALA A 21 -2.07 1.93 16.08
C ALA A 21 -1.96 0.68 15.19
N ILE A 22 -2.48 0.76 13.97
CA ILE A 22 -2.25 -0.25 12.93
C ILE A 22 -0.76 -0.38 12.64
N SER A 23 -0.32 -1.60 12.35
CA SER A 23 1.05 -1.90 11.97
C SER A 23 1.33 -1.48 10.53
N ILE A 24 2.61 -1.39 10.17
CA ILE A 24 3.04 -1.16 8.78
C ILE A 24 2.48 -2.22 7.84
N ARG A 25 2.43 -3.48 8.28
CA ARG A 25 1.93 -4.58 7.45
C ARG A 25 0.41 -4.47 7.26
N GLU A 26 -0.34 -4.13 8.30
CA GLU A 26 -1.79 -3.86 8.19
C GLU A 26 -2.06 -2.68 7.24
N ALA A 27 -1.29 -1.60 7.37
CA ALA A 27 -1.36 -0.45 6.46
C ALA A 27 -1.07 -0.84 4.99
N ALA A 28 -0.07 -1.70 4.74
CA ALA A 28 0.24 -2.22 3.41
C ALA A 28 -0.90 -3.08 2.84
N ILE A 29 -1.48 -3.97 3.65
CA ILE A 29 -2.62 -4.80 3.24
C ILE A 29 -3.83 -3.93 2.87
N LEU A 30 -4.08 -2.86 3.64
CA LEU A 30 -5.15 -1.89 3.32
C LEU A 30 -4.87 -1.11 2.02
N GLN A 31 -3.61 -0.95 1.62
CA GLN A 31 -3.21 -0.46 0.29
C GLN A 31 -3.16 -1.56 -0.77
N SER A 32 -3.69 -2.75 -0.46
CA SER A 32 -3.76 -3.93 -1.33
C SER A 32 -2.41 -4.47 -1.80
N PHE A 33 -1.32 -4.16 -1.10
CA PHE A 33 -0.06 -4.87 -1.33
C PHE A 33 -0.25 -6.37 -1.03
N PRO A 34 0.39 -7.25 -1.81
CA PRO A 34 0.50 -8.66 -1.47
C PRO A 34 1.07 -8.86 -0.06
N ALA A 35 0.62 -9.91 0.64
CA ALA A 35 1.05 -10.19 2.00
C ALA A 35 2.56 -10.45 2.12
N ASP A 36 3.14 -11.01 1.06
CA ASP A 36 4.54 -11.37 0.86
C ASP A 36 5.39 -10.25 0.22
N PHE A 37 4.83 -9.06 -0.01
CA PHE A 37 5.59 -7.94 -0.57
C PHE A 37 6.72 -7.50 0.38
N GLU A 38 7.95 -7.50 -0.14
CA GLU A 38 9.16 -7.07 0.54
C GLU A 38 9.43 -5.58 0.28
N PHE A 39 9.39 -4.76 1.34
CA PHE A 39 9.63 -3.32 1.24
C PHE A 39 11.10 -2.91 1.46
N VAL A 40 11.93 -3.86 1.87
CA VAL A 40 13.35 -3.66 2.19
C VAL A 40 14.12 -4.84 1.64
N ALA A 41 15.36 -4.60 1.23
CA ALA A 41 16.22 -5.70 0.77
C ALA A 41 16.61 -6.62 1.95
N PRO A 42 16.90 -7.90 1.70
CA PRO A 42 17.45 -8.79 2.72
C PRO A 42 18.68 -8.18 3.40
N GLY A 43 18.68 -8.15 4.74
CA GLY A 43 19.77 -7.57 5.55
C GLY A 43 19.73 -6.05 5.73
N GLU A 44 18.81 -5.33 5.06
CA GLU A 44 18.63 -3.89 5.29
C GLU A 44 17.87 -3.62 6.59
N ARG A 45 18.22 -2.55 7.29
CA ARG A 45 17.49 -2.11 8.50
C ARG A 45 16.10 -1.60 8.13
N VAL A 46 15.09 -2.08 8.86
CA VAL A 46 13.70 -1.61 8.72
C VAL A 46 13.55 -0.22 9.33
N ASN A 47 13.23 0.78 8.50
CA ASN A 47 12.84 2.11 8.97
C ASN A 47 11.32 2.30 8.85
N GLN A 48 10.64 2.25 9.99
CA GLN A 48 9.18 2.27 10.04
C GLN A 48 8.54 3.54 9.45
N LEU A 49 9.11 4.71 9.74
CA LEU A 49 8.59 5.99 9.25
C LEU A 49 8.77 6.13 7.73
N ARG A 50 9.90 5.64 7.19
CA ARG A 50 10.16 5.60 5.75
C ARG A 50 9.12 4.73 5.04
N LEU A 51 8.86 3.54 5.58
CA LEU A 51 7.88 2.61 5.01
C LEU A 51 6.45 3.16 5.11
N ALA A 52 6.06 3.72 6.24
CA ALA A 52 4.74 4.35 6.41
C ALA A 52 4.50 5.46 5.37
N ARG A 53 5.52 6.26 5.06
CA ARG A 53 5.46 7.27 3.99
C ARG A 53 5.32 6.65 2.60
N GLN A 54 6.10 5.61 2.28
CA GLN A 54 6.00 4.91 1.00
C GLN A 54 4.60 4.29 0.79
N ILE A 55 4.11 3.57 1.80
CA ILE A 55 2.79 2.92 1.78
C ILE A 55 1.67 3.98 1.74
N GLY A 56 1.78 5.04 2.54
CA GLY A 56 0.79 6.11 2.60
C GLY A 56 0.66 6.90 1.30
N ASN A 57 1.77 7.10 0.57
CA ASN A 57 1.75 7.78 -0.73
C ASN A 57 1.40 6.86 -1.90
N ALA A 58 1.43 5.54 -1.72
CA ALA A 58 1.14 4.60 -2.79
C ALA A 58 -0.33 4.67 -3.24
N VAL A 59 -0.54 4.48 -4.54
CA VAL A 59 -1.85 4.13 -5.10
C VAL A 59 -2.13 2.67 -4.71
N PRO A 60 -3.36 2.30 -4.31
CA PRO A 60 -3.68 0.90 -4.05
C PRO A 60 -3.34 0.00 -5.24
N VAL A 61 -2.58 -1.07 -5.01
CA VAL A 61 -2.12 -2.01 -6.06
C VAL A 61 -3.27 -2.52 -6.93
N ARG A 62 -4.39 -2.93 -6.32
CA ARG A 62 -5.58 -3.41 -7.05
C ARG A 62 -6.25 -2.33 -7.91
N LEU A 63 -6.17 -1.06 -7.50
CA LEU A 63 -6.65 0.04 -8.33
C LEU A 63 -5.75 0.23 -9.55
N GLY A 64 -4.42 0.21 -9.35
CA GLY A 64 -3.46 0.24 -10.45
C GLY A 64 -3.68 -0.90 -11.45
N GLU A 65 -3.93 -2.11 -10.95
CA GLU A 65 -4.24 -3.29 -11.75
C GLU A 65 -5.53 -3.12 -12.58
N ALA A 66 -6.59 -2.58 -11.98
CA ALA A 66 -7.85 -2.32 -12.67
C ALA A 66 -7.69 -1.31 -13.80
N VAL A 67 -6.95 -0.23 -13.57
CA VAL A 67 -6.62 0.79 -14.58
C VAL A 67 -5.79 0.17 -15.70
N ALA A 68 -4.75 -0.59 -15.36
CA ALA A 68 -3.89 -1.26 -16.35
C ALA A 68 -4.69 -2.22 -17.25
N ARG A 69 -5.61 -3.02 -16.69
CA ARG A 69 -6.51 -3.85 -17.49
C ARG A 69 -7.37 -3.05 -18.46
N SER A 70 -7.87 -1.89 -18.01
CA SER A 70 -8.67 -1.02 -18.87
C SER A 70 -7.87 -0.51 -20.07
N ILE A 71 -6.64 -0.04 -19.81
CA ILE A 71 -5.70 0.42 -20.85
C ILE A 71 -5.35 -0.73 -21.81
N LYS A 72 -5.04 -1.91 -21.28
CA LYS A 72 -4.71 -3.09 -22.09
C LYS A 72 -5.83 -3.42 -23.09
N ARG A 73 -7.09 -3.49 -22.62
CA ARG A 73 -8.25 -3.72 -23.49
C ARG A 73 -8.38 -2.66 -24.58
N HIS A 74 -8.13 -1.40 -24.24
CA HIS A 74 -8.17 -0.32 -25.23
C HIS A 74 -7.10 -0.52 -26.32
N LEU A 75 -5.87 -0.88 -25.94
CA LEU A 75 -4.80 -1.16 -26.88
C LEU A 75 -5.09 -2.38 -27.77
N GLU A 76 -5.65 -3.45 -27.19
CA GLU A 76 -6.07 -4.65 -27.93
C GLU A 76 -7.15 -4.34 -28.97
N ASN A 77 -8.08 -3.42 -28.67
CA ASN A 77 -9.20 -3.10 -29.55
C ASN A 77 -8.86 -2.05 -30.64
N HIS A 78 -7.83 -1.22 -30.44
CA HIS A 78 -7.61 -0.02 -31.27
C HIS A 78 -6.20 0.17 -31.81
N VAL A 79 -5.22 -0.63 -31.34
CA VAL A 79 -3.81 -0.44 -31.71
C VAL A 79 -3.22 -1.71 -32.35
N GLN A 80 -3.98 -2.81 -32.48
CA GLN A 80 -3.57 -3.96 -33.27
C GLN A 80 -3.68 -3.61 -34.77
N ALA A 81 -2.52 -3.48 -35.43
CA ALA A 81 -2.35 -3.38 -36.87
C ALA A 81 -2.01 -4.75 -37.47
#